data_AF-A0A5Q2MA99-F1
#
_entry.id   AF-A0A5Q2MA99-F1
#
_cell.length_a   1.000
_cell.length_b   1.000
_cell.length_c   1.000
_cell.angle_alpha   90.00
_cell.angle_beta   90.00
_cell.angle_gamma   90.00
#
_symmetry.space_group_name_H-M   'P 1'
#
loop_
_entity.id
_entity.type
_entity.pdbx_description
1 polymer ?
#
loop_
_entity_poly.entity_id
_entity_poly.type
_entity_poly.pdbx_seq_one_letter_code
_entity_poly.pdbx_strand_id
1 'polypeptide(L)'
;MALSGRVDGEIPLIIALAAVNALVQSLVWYRAVAAEAGGTAHWIASVALPANALAALIVLVPWGSSTNTVVAMISCLVIGNAGLLAVMLRFDVGGPVVRNLPTVPAARQRGHWWFLAKSGTSYGGLMVVQSISLTLPPSVLTILSIPMKIVGAVAATFVNALMPRLVHQDTDSPQAAFRFLRQVVVILGSLGAFGALATKIVAPEHTVPAVIVWLWLIASAAGAVAQRLAFRFLPPSFSRITIAVVPVIVVGVMVSTQWAGFGLVALLCAYALVDAATSFLLLLSLKDRRMSLLTGGLTMSLVAIWVASL
;
A
#
# COMPACT_ATOMS: atom_id res chain seq x y z
N MET A 1 -14.01 -30.57 21.60
CA MET A 1 -14.02 -30.24 20.16
C MET A 1 -12.66 -29.66 19.83
N ALA A 2 -11.76 -30.52 19.37
CA ALA A 2 -10.31 -30.32 19.42
C ALA A 2 -9.82 -29.41 18.30
N LEU A 3 -8.99 -28.43 18.65
CA LEU A 3 -8.15 -27.61 17.78
C LEU A 3 -7.03 -28.45 17.13
N SER A 4 -7.38 -29.48 16.37
CA SER A 4 -6.45 -30.28 15.59
C SER A 4 -6.67 -30.01 14.11
N GLY A 5 -6.01 -28.95 13.61
CA GLY A 5 -6.15 -28.52 12.22
C GLY A 5 -5.01 -27.62 11.77
N ARG A 6 -3.81 -28.21 11.65
CA ARG A 6 -2.66 -27.73 10.87
C ARG A 6 -2.12 -26.33 11.19
N VAL A 7 -1.21 -26.29 12.16
CA VAL A 7 -0.05 -25.41 12.02
C VAL A 7 0.92 -26.16 11.10
N ASP A 8 0.84 -25.92 9.79
CA ASP A 8 1.86 -26.46 8.87
C ASP A 8 3.24 -25.95 9.36
N GLY A 9 4.23 -26.84 9.48
CA GLY A 9 5.54 -26.53 10.08
C GLY A 9 6.31 -25.37 9.42
N GLU A 10 5.84 -24.92 8.25
CA GLU A 10 6.38 -23.82 7.45
C GLU A 10 5.72 -22.47 7.75
N ILE A 11 4.59 -22.41 8.47
CA ILE A 11 3.93 -21.14 8.86
C ILE A 11 4.85 -20.23 9.68
N PRO A 12 5.61 -20.71 10.69
CA PRO A 12 6.56 -19.87 11.41
C PRO A 12 7.64 -19.27 10.50
N LEU A 13 8.10 -20.03 9.50
CA LEU A 13 9.08 -19.57 8.52
C LEU A 13 8.51 -18.48 7.63
N ILE A 14 7.26 -18.64 7.14
CA ILE A 14 6.56 -17.63 6.35
C ILE A 14 6.40 -16.34 7.15
N ILE A 15 6.00 -16.43 8.42
CA ILE A 15 5.86 -15.25 9.31
C ILE A 15 7.21 -14.55 9.48
N ALA A 16 8.27 -15.30 9.78
CA ALA A 16 9.61 -14.74 9.98
C ALA A 16 10.13 -14.05 8.70
N LEU A 17 10.01 -14.71 7.55
CA LEU A 17 10.43 -14.14 6.26
C LEU A 17 9.61 -12.90 5.89
N ALA A 18 8.30 -12.91 6.14
CA ALA A 18 7.46 -11.77 5.87
C ALA A 18 7.80 -10.58 6.80
N ALA A 19 8.13 -10.85 8.07
CA ALA A 19 8.57 -9.84 9.03
C ALA A 19 9.92 -9.20 8.61
N VAL A 20 10.87 -10.03 8.20
CA VAL A 20 12.15 -9.56 7.64
C VAL A 20 11.91 -8.74 6.37
N ASN A 21 11.06 -9.20 5.46
CA ASN A 21 10.73 -8.45 4.26
C ASN A 21 10.15 -7.07 4.60
N ALA A 22 9.18 -7.01 5.51
CA ALA A 22 8.56 -5.74 5.91
C ALA A 22 9.57 -4.78 6.55
N LEU A 23 10.50 -5.29 7.37
CA LEU A 23 11.58 -4.49 7.95
C LEU A 23 12.47 -3.89 6.85
N VAL A 24 12.97 -4.72 5.94
CA VAL A 24 13.86 -4.28 4.86
C VAL A 24 13.15 -3.32 3.92
N GLN A 25 11.91 -3.64 3.54
CA GLN A 25 11.07 -2.79 2.69
C GLN A 25 10.79 -1.44 3.35
N SER A 26 10.60 -1.39 4.68
CA SER A 26 10.45 -0.14 5.43
C SER A 26 11.71 0.72 5.34
N LEU A 27 12.91 0.11 5.42
CA LEU A 27 14.18 0.83 5.31
C LEU A 27 14.41 1.37 3.89
N VAL A 28 14.09 0.58 2.86
CA VAL A 28 14.16 1.02 1.46
C VAL A 28 13.24 2.22 1.23
N TRP A 29 11.99 2.14 1.69
CA TRP A 29 11.03 3.24 1.57
C TRP A 29 11.45 4.47 2.36
N TYR A 30 12.00 4.31 3.56
CA TYR A 30 12.55 5.42 4.34
C TYR A 30 13.58 6.21 3.53
N ARG A 31 14.56 5.52 2.92
CA ARG A 31 15.60 6.17 2.11
C ARG A 31 15.03 6.79 0.84
N ALA A 32 14.12 6.10 0.17
CA ALA A 32 13.50 6.59 -1.06
C ALA A 32 12.64 7.84 -0.83
N VAL A 33 11.85 7.87 0.25
CA VAL A 33 11.06 9.05 0.66
C VAL A 33 11.96 10.21 1.07
N ALA A 34 13.03 9.95 1.81
CA ALA A 34 14.01 10.97 2.14
C ALA A 34 14.68 11.55 0.87
N ALA A 35 15.00 10.71 -0.11
CA ALA A 35 15.55 11.12 -1.39
C ALA A 35 14.56 11.96 -2.22
N GLU A 36 13.27 11.60 -2.23
CA GLU A 36 12.21 12.39 -2.89
C GLU A 36 12.05 13.76 -2.24
N ALA A 37 12.10 13.85 -0.91
CA ALA A 37 12.07 15.13 -0.20
C ALA A 37 13.26 16.04 -0.56
N GLY A 38 14.38 15.46 -1.02
CA GLY A 38 15.54 16.18 -1.55
C GLY A 38 15.54 16.42 -3.06
N GLY A 39 14.43 16.14 -3.75
CA GLY A 39 14.31 16.34 -5.21
C GLY A 39 14.70 15.13 -6.08
N THR A 40 15.18 14.04 -5.48
CA THR A 40 15.60 12.83 -6.21
C THR A 40 14.51 11.74 -6.20
N ALA A 41 13.42 11.99 -6.92
CA ALA A 41 12.22 11.13 -6.92
C ALA A 41 12.35 9.79 -7.68
N HIS A 42 13.40 9.61 -8.49
CA HIS A 42 13.59 8.41 -9.32
C HIS A 42 13.73 7.13 -8.50
N TRP A 43 14.28 7.22 -7.28
CA TRP A 43 14.43 6.07 -6.40
C TRP A 43 13.10 5.46 -5.97
N ILE A 44 12.06 6.28 -5.73
CA ILE A 44 10.73 5.79 -5.36
C ILE A 44 10.09 4.94 -6.46
N ALA A 45 10.33 5.29 -7.73
CA ALA A 45 9.83 4.48 -8.86
C ALA A 45 10.44 3.08 -8.90
N SER A 46 11.66 2.93 -8.38
CA SER A 46 12.38 1.64 -8.38
C SER A 46 12.11 0.76 -7.16
N VAL A 47 11.52 1.28 -6.09
CA VAL A 47 11.44 0.58 -4.77
C VAL A 47 10.86 -0.82 -4.86
N ALA A 48 9.79 -1.00 -5.63
CA ALA A 48 9.07 -2.27 -5.71
C ALA A 48 9.56 -3.19 -6.83
N LEU A 49 10.37 -2.68 -7.76
CA LEU A 49 10.61 -3.32 -9.05
C LEU A 49 11.54 -4.55 -8.93
N PRO A 50 12.70 -4.48 -8.25
CA PRO A 50 13.60 -5.63 -8.10
C PRO A 50 12.95 -6.79 -7.33
N ALA A 51 12.30 -6.48 -6.21
CA ALA A 51 11.63 -7.48 -5.37
C ALA A 51 10.48 -8.17 -6.12
N ASN A 52 9.60 -7.40 -6.76
CA ASN A 52 8.46 -7.96 -7.49
C ASN A 52 8.88 -8.72 -8.76
N ALA A 53 9.92 -8.26 -9.47
CA ALA A 53 10.44 -8.96 -10.63
C ALA A 53 11.00 -10.34 -10.25
N LEU A 54 11.82 -10.42 -9.20
CA LEU A 54 12.35 -11.69 -8.71
C LEU A 54 11.23 -12.62 -8.21
N ALA A 55 10.27 -12.08 -7.45
CA ALA A 55 9.13 -12.87 -6.98
C ALA A 55 8.24 -13.37 -8.12
N ALA A 56 8.10 -12.61 -9.20
CA ALA A 56 7.36 -13.03 -10.39
C ALA A 56 8.08 -14.16 -11.15
N LEU A 57 9.41 -14.12 -11.25
CA LEU A 57 10.19 -15.18 -11.88
C LEU A 57 10.04 -16.53 -11.16
N ILE A 58 9.89 -16.53 -9.83
CA ILE A 58 9.66 -17.74 -9.04
C ILE A 58 8.34 -18.43 -9.39
N VAL A 59 7.32 -17.68 -9.83
CA VAL A 59 6.03 -18.25 -10.23
C VAL A 59 6.15 -19.08 -11.51
N LEU A 60 7.19 -18.85 -12.32
CA LEU A 60 7.43 -19.62 -13.55
C LEU A 60 8.05 -21.00 -13.28
N VAL A 61 8.53 -21.25 -12.06
CA VAL A 61 9.14 -22.53 -11.68
C VAL A 61 8.05 -23.49 -11.18
N PRO A 62 8.00 -24.75 -11.66
CA PRO A 62 7.01 -25.72 -11.20
C PRO A 62 7.41 -26.26 -9.82
N TRP A 63 6.90 -25.64 -8.77
CA TRP A 63 7.12 -26.06 -7.39
C TRP A 63 6.24 -27.24 -6.99
N GLY A 64 6.78 -28.15 -6.17
CA GLY A 64 6.05 -29.35 -5.70
C GLY A 64 4.95 -29.08 -4.67
N SER A 65 4.84 -27.85 -4.14
CA SER A 65 3.77 -27.46 -3.21
C SER A 65 3.52 -25.95 -3.24
N SER A 66 2.29 -25.52 -2.95
CA SER A 66 1.94 -24.10 -2.83
C SER A 66 2.72 -23.39 -1.73
N THR A 67 3.06 -24.10 -0.65
CA THR A 67 3.83 -23.54 0.47
C THR A 67 5.27 -23.23 0.06
N ASN A 68 5.91 -24.13 -0.67
CA ASN A 68 7.25 -23.90 -1.24
C ASN A 68 7.27 -22.69 -2.19
N THR A 69 6.22 -22.53 -3.00
CA THR A 69 6.06 -21.35 -3.86
C THR A 69 6.01 -20.08 -3.03
N VAL A 70 5.20 -20.04 -1.96
CA VAL A 70 5.05 -18.86 -1.10
C VAL A 70 6.37 -18.53 -0.39
N VAL A 71 7.05 -19.53 0.18
CA VAL A 71 8.35 -19.33 0.83
C VAL A 71 9.38 -18.78 -0.15
N ALA A 72 9.52 -19.40 -1.34
CA ALA A 72 10.44 -18.95 -2.37
C ALA A 72 10.13 -17.52 -2.87
N MET A 73 8.84 -17.19 -3.02
CA MET A 73 8.41 -15.84 -3.40
C MET A 73 8.80 -14.82 -2.33
N ILE A 74 8.52 -15.08 -1.05
CA ILE A 74 8.85 -14.14 0.03
C ILE A 74 10.36 -14.01 0.19
N SER A 75 11.13 -15.10 0.06
CA SER A 75 12.59 -15.04 0.05
C SER A 75 13.11 -14.14 -1.09
N CYS A 76 12.51 -14.22 -2.29
CA CYS A 76 12.87 -13.32 -3.39
C CYS A 76 12.49 -11.86 -3.14
N LEU A 77 11.37 -11.61 -2.46
CA LEU A 77 11.02 -10.25 -2.01
C LEU A 77 12.09 -9.70 -1.05
N VAL A 78 12.51 -10.51 -0.06
CA VAL A 78 13.58 -10.14 0.88
C VAL A 78 14.88 -9.85 0.13
N ILE A 79 15.32 -10.75 -0.75
CA ILE A 79 16.57 -10.61 -1.51
C ILE A 79 16.53 -9.38 -2.39
N GLY A 80 15.43 -9.15 -3.13
CA GLY A 80 15.28 -7.99 -4.00
C GLY A 80 15.27 -6.67 -3.22
N ASN A 81 14.54 -6.61 -2.11
CA ASN A 81 14.51 -5.43 -1.23
C ASN A 81 15.88 -5.20 -0.57
N ALA A 82 16.57 -6.25 -0.11
CA ALA A 82 17.88 -6.15 0.53
C ALA A 82 18.96 -5.72 -0.48
N GLY A 83 18.93 -6.25 -1.69
CA GLY A 83 19.81 -5.84 -2.78
C GLY A 83 19.62 -4.36 -3.13
N LEU A 84 18.36 -3.91 -3.26
CA LEU A 84 18.06 -2.50 -3.49
C LEU A 84 18.51 -1.61 -2.32
N LEU A 85 18.31 -2.06 -1.08
CA LEU A 85 18.79 -1.35 0.11
C LEU A 85 20.31 -1.18 0.09
N ALA A 86 21.06 -2.23 -0.25
CA ALA A 86 22.51 -2.18 -0.36
C ALA A 86 22.97 -1.18 -1.43
N VAL A 87 22.28 -1.12 -2.58
CA VAL A 87 22.52 -0.11 -3.61
C VAL A 87 22.23 1.30 -3.08
N MET A 88 21.08 1.50 -2.43
CA MET A 88 20.71 2.80 -1.85
C MET A 88 21.70 3.27 -0.77
N LEU A 89 22.24 2.35 0.02
CA LEU A 89 23.29 2.63 0.99
C LEU A 89 24.60 3.04 0.32
N ARG A 90 25.01 2.31 -0.73
CA ARG A 90 26.23 2.60 -1.50
C ARG A 90 26.20 3.98 -2.16
N PHE A 91 25.05 4.39 -2.69
CA PHE A 91 24.86 5.69 -3.34
C PHE A 91 24.40 6.80 -2.41
N ASP A 92 24.37 6.55 -1.09
CA ASP A 92 23.89 7.48 -0.07
C ASP A 92 22.51 8.11 -0.37
N VAL A 93 21.61 7.32 -0.93
CA VAL A 93 20.26 7.77 -1.32
C VAL A 93 19.52 8.28 -0.09
N GLY A 94 19.02 9.52 -0.15
CA GLY A 94 18.34 10.21 0.94
C GLY A 94 19.24 10.69 2.08
N GLY A 95 20.53 10.34 2.08
CA GLY A 95 21.49 10.69 3.13
C GLY A 95 21.67 12.20 3.33
N PRO A 96 21.86 13.01 2.27
CA PRO A 96 22.01 14.46 2.41
C PRO A 96 20.81 15.14 3.08
N VAL A 97 19.60 14.70 2.77
CA VAL A 97 18.36 15.23 3.36
C VAL A 97 18.27 14.85 4.82
N VAL A 98 18.54 13.59 5.15
CA VAL A 98 18.54 13.07 6.53
C VAL A 98 19.57 13.81 7.40
N ARG A 99 20.73 14.15 6.83
CA ARG A 99 21.81 14.90 7.49
C ARG A 99 21.49 16.39 7.67
N ASN A 100 20.83 17.01 6.69
CA ASN A 100 20.49 18.44 6.68
C ASN A 100 19.18 18.79 7.40
N LEU A 101 18.51 17.81 8.02
CA LEU A 101 17.39 18.08 8.91
C LEU A 101 17.84 18.96 10.09
N PRO A 102 17.05 19.99 10.48
CA PRO A 102 17.48 21.03 11.41
C PRO A 102 18.07 20.42 12.69
N THR A 103 19.27 20.89 13.06
CA THR A 103 20.12 20.40 14.15
C THR A 103 19.55 20.59 15.55
N VAL A 104 18.42 21.30 15.68
CA VAL A 104 17.71 21.45 16.96
C VAL A 104 17.26 20.06 17.43
N PRO A 105 17.76 19.54 18.57
CA PRO A 105 17.55 18.16 19.00
C PRO A 105 16.07 17.75 19.07
N ALA A 106 15.22 18.69 19.51
CA ALA A 106 13.78 18.50 19.62
C ALA A 106 13.05 18.39 18.26
N ALA A 107 13.57 19.00 17.19
CA ALA A 107 12.99 18.94 15.84
C ALA A 107 13.56 17.77 15.02
N ARG A 108 14.86 17.47 15.17
CA ARG A 108 15.56 16.37 14.50
C ARG A 108 15.03 14.99 14.90
N GLN A 109 14.83 14.78 16.21
CA GLN A 109 14.21 13.55 16.72
C GLN A 109 12.79 13.38 16.18
N ARG A 110 11.98 14.45 16.14
CA ARG A 110 10.58 14.36 15.69
C ARG A 110 10.42 13.99 14.21
N GLY A 111 11.34 14.37 13.33
CA GLY A 111 11.25 14.05 11.89
C GLY A 111 11.63 12.60 11.56
N HIS A 112 12.76 12.11 12.07
CA HIS A 112 13.24 10.74 11.80
C HIS A 112 12.33 9.68 12.40
N TRP A 113 11.92 9.85 13.66
CA TRP A 113 10.97 8.96 14.32
C TRP A 113 9.60 8.98 13.64
N TRP A 114 9.23 10.08 12.99
CA TRP A 114 7.98 10.18 12.27
C TRP A 114 7.97 9.35 10.97
N PHE A 115 9.03 9.41 10.15
CA PHE A 115 9.14 8.55 8.97
C PHE A 115 9.21 7.07 9.34
N LEU A 116 9.94 6.76 10.41
CA LEU A 116 10.04 5.40 10.94
C LEU A 116 8.69 4.90 11.48
N ALA A 117 7.98 5.70 12.27
CA ALA A 117 6.66 5.35 12.80
C ALA A 117 5.63 5.20 11.68
N LYS A 118 5.60 6.10 10.70
CA LYS A 118 4.67 5.97 9.55
C LYS A 118 4.93 4.69 8.76
N SER A 119 6.21 4.40 8.46
CA SER A 119 6.58 3.20 7.70
C SER A 119 6.32 1.93 8.52
N GLY A 120 6.75 1.91 9.77
CA GLY A 120 6.56 0.79 10.70
C GLY A 120 5.09 0.48 10.97
N THR A 121 4.27 1.50 11.24
CA THR A 121 2.82 1.33 11.44
C THR A 121 2.13 0.88 10.15
N SER A 122 2.51 1.41 8.99
CA SER A 122 1.90 1.01 7.72
C SER A 122 2.26 -0.43 7.35
N TYR A 123 3.56 -0.77 7.30
CA TYR A 123 3.99 -2.12 6.91
C TYR A 123 3.69 -3.15 8.00
N GLY A 124 3.94 -2.83 9.27
CA GLY A 124 3.62 -3.70 10.39
C GLY A 124 2.11 -3.95 10.54
N GLY A 125 1.29 -2.92 10.35
CA GLY A 125 -0.16 -3.08 10.38
C GLY A 125 -0.70 -3.92 9.21
N LEU A 126 -0.21 -3.68 7.98
CA LEU A 126 -0.56 -4.51 6.83
C LEU A 126 -0.09 -5.95 7.00
N MET A 127 1.06 -6.18 7.64
CA MET A 127 1.50 -7.52 8.02
C MET A 127 0.56 -8.22 8.97
N VAL A 128 -0.03 -7.51 9.94
CA VAL A 128 -1.04 -8.10 10.85
C VAL A 128 -2.28 -8.49 10.04
N VAL A 129 -2.78 -7.63 9.16
CA VAL A 129 -3.92 -7.95 8.28
C VAL A 129 -3.61 -9.14 7.38
N GLN A 130 -2.40 -9.20 6.82
CA GLN A 130 -1.94 -10.32 6.01
C GLN A 130 -1.80 -11.60 6.83
N SER A 131 -1.35 -11.53 8.07
CA SER A 131 -1.25 -12.69 8.96
C SER A 131 -2.64 -13.21 9.34
N ILE A 132 -3.59 -12.32 9.61
CA ILE A 132 -5.00 -12.70 9.85
C ILE A 132 -5.59 -13.36 8.60
N SER A 133 -5.23 -12.91 7.39
CA SER A 133 -5.72 -13.55 6.16
C SER A 133 -5.32 -15.01 6.03
N LEU A 134 -4.23 -15.45 6.68
CA LEU A 134 -3.79 -16.84 6.68
C LEU A 134 -4.75 -17.78 7.41
N THR A 135 -5.67 -17.25 8.23
CA THR A 135 -6.72 -18.06 8.86
C THR A 135 -7.87 -18.40 7.89
N LEU A 136 -7.87 -17.82 6.70
CA LEU A 136 -8.86 -18.08 5.65
C LEU A 136 -8.36 -19.16 4.67
N PRO A 137 -9.27 -19.79 3.90
CA PRO A 137 -8.88 -20.80 2.90
C PRO A 137 -7.84 -20.28 1.89
N PRO A 138 -6.89 -21.11 1.41
CA PRO A 138 -5.86 -20.70 0.45
C PRO A 138 -6.39 -20.09 -0.87
N SER A 139 -7.60 -20.47 -1.28
CA SER A 139 -8.30 -19.87 -2.43
C SER A 139 -8.57 -18.38 -2.22
N VAL A 140 -8.91 -17.96 -1.00
CA VAL A 140 -9.13 -16.55 -0.64
C VAL A 140 -7.83 -15.76 -0.73
N LEU A 141 -6.73 -16.31 -0.23
CA LEU A 141 -5.40 -15.68 -0.31
C LEU A 141 -4.94 -15.50 -1.76
N THR A 142 -5.18 -16.51 -2.59
CA THR A 142 -4.83 -16.48 -4.01
C THR A 142 -5.62 -15.39 -4.73
N ILE A 143 -6.94 -15.32 -4.50
CA ILE A 143 -7.80 -14.30 -5.10
C ILE A 143 -7.44 -12.91 -4.59
N LEU A 144 -7.17 -12.74 -3.28
CA LEU A 144 -6.77 -11.47 -2.67
C LEU A 144 -5.44 -10.95 -3.26
N SER A 145 -4.54 -11.84 -3.65
CA SER A 145 -3.24 -11.46 -4.24
C SER A 145 -3.35 -10.76 -5.59
N ILE A 146 -4.40 -11.05 -6.37
CA ILE A 146 -4.62 -10.47 -7.70
C ILE A 146 -4.91 -8.96 -7.58
N PRO A 147 -5.92 -8.51 -6.81
CA PRO A 147 -6.14 -7.09 -6.51
C PRO A 147 -4.93 -6.37 -5.97
N MET A 148 -4.22 -6.95 -4.99
CA MET A 148 -3.02 -6.33 -4.41
C MET A 148 -1.97 -6.02 -5.48
N LYS A 149 -1.76 -6.94 -6.43
CA LYS A 149 -0.82 -6.74 -7.55
C LYS A 149 -1.32 -5.72 -8.56
N ILE A 150 -2.60 -5.77 -8.94
CA ILE A 150 -3.19 -4.82 -9.89
C ILE A 150 -3.08 -3.39 -9.33
N VAL A 151 -3.54 -3.18 -8.10
CA VAL A 151 -3.51 -1.87 -7.45
C VAL A 151 -2.07 -1.41 -7.23
N GLY A 152 -1.19 -2.30 -6.77
CA GLY A 152 0.24 -1.99 -6.62
C GLY A 152 0.92 -1.59 -7.92
N ALA A 153 0.63 -2.28 -9.03
CA ALA A 153 1.17 -1.97 -10.36
C ALA A 153 0.67 -0.63 -10.88
N VAL A 154 -0.63 -0.33 -10.67
CA VAL A 154 -1.23 0.96 -11.07
C VAL A 154 -0.63 2.11 -10.27
N ALA A 155 -0.52 1.98 -8.95
CA ALA A 155 0.12 2.99 -8.10
C ALA A 155 1.59 3.22 -8.52
N ALA A 156 2.35 2.15 -8.79
CA ALA A 156 3.72 2.27 -9.26
C ALA A 156 3.83 2.95 -10.63
N THR A 157 2.96 2.61 -11.57
CA THR A 157 3.03 3.13 -12.95
C THR A 157 2.57 4.59 -13.01
N PHE A 158 1.37 4.88 -12.53
CA PHE A 158 0.79 6.21 -12.67
C PHE A 158 1.37 7.19 -11.67
N VAL A 159 1.54 6.78 -10.42
CA VAL A 159 2.08 7.69 -9.42
C VAL A 159 3.58 7.65 -9.48
N ASN A 160 4.22 6.49 -9.36
CA ASN A 160 5.67 6.52 -9.22
C ASN A 160 6.44 6.87 -10.50
N ALA A 161 5.97 6.43 -11.68
CA ALA A 161 6.66 6.68 -12.94
C ALA A 161 6.14 7.91 -13.71
N LEU A 162 4.82 8.11 -13.81
CA LEU A 162 4.25 9.21 -14.62
C LEU A 162 4.19 10.55 -13.90
N MET A 163 3.80 10.57 -12.61
CA MET A 163 3.63 11.83 -11.88
C MET A 163 4.91 12.71 -11.87
N PRO A 164 6.13 12.20 -11.60
CA PRO A 164 7.34 13.04 -11.59
C PRO A 164 7.71 13.60 -12.97
N ARG A 165 7.25 12.96 -14.05
CA ARG A 165 7.51 13.41 -15.44
C ARG A 165 6.51 14.46 -15.89
N LEU A 166 5.26 14.37 -15.42
CA LEU A 166 4.16 15.23 -15.85
C LEU A 166 3.94 16.44 -14.92
N VAL A 167 4.30 16.32 -13.65
CA VAL A 167 4.30 17.42 -12.68
C VAL A 167 5.75 17.82 -12.43
N HIS A 168 6.19 18.88 -13.12
CA HIS A 168 7.58 19.34 -13.06
C HIS A 168 8.00 19.66 -11.63
N GLN A 169 9.22 19.28 -11.27
CA GLN A 169 9.76 19.46 -9.92
C GLN A 169 9.79 20.93 -9.48
N ASP A 170 9.84 21.89 -10.40
CA ASP A 170 9.89 23.33 -10.09
C ASP A 170 8.52 24.02 -10.03
N THR A 171 7.41 23.27 -9.99
CA THR A 171 6.09 23.92 -9.80
C THR A 171 5.83 24.28 -8.34
N ASP A 172 5.76 25.57 -8.04
CA ASP A 172 5.44 26.12 -6.70
C ASP A 172 3.99 25.90 -6.27
N SER A 173 3.14 25.35 -7.14
CA SER A 173 1.70 25.21 -6.93
C SER A 173 1.23 23.75 -6.97
N PRO A 174 0.41 23.29 -6.00
CA PRO A 174 -0.16 21.94 -6.01
C PRO A 174 -1.23 21.73 -7.11
N GLN A 175 -1.64 22.80 -7.82
CA GLN A 175 -2.72 22.74 -8.81
C GLN A 175 -2.42 21.82 -9.99
N ALA A 176 -1.16 21.73 -10.44
CA ALA A 176 -0.78 20.83 -11.53
C ALA A 176 -0.99 19.36 -11.12
N ALA A 177 -0.63 19.01 -9.88
CA ALA A 177 -0.83 17.68 -9.35
C ALA A 177 -2.31 17.34 -9.09
N PHE A 178 -3.14 18.32 -8.69
CA PHE A 178 -4.59 18.09 -8.59
C PHE A 178 -5.23 17.85 -9.96
N ARG A 179 -4.79 18.55 -11.01
CA ARG A 179 -5.25 18.28 -12.38
C ARG A 179 -4.84 16.88 -12.84
N PHE A 180 -3.59 16.50 -12.60
CA PHE A 180 -3.10 15.15 -12.87
C PHE A 180 -3.92 14.10 -12.11
N LEU A 181 -4.17 14.31 -10.82
CA LEU A 181 -4.96 13.41 -10.00
C LEU A 181 -6.37 13.21 -10.57
N ARG A 182 -7.04 14.30 -11.01
CA ARG A 182 -8.36 14.21 -11.64
C ARG A 182 -8.34 13.39 -12.92
N GLN A 183 -7.34 13.57 -13.77
CA GLN A 183 -7.20 12.79 -15.00
C GLN A 183 -6.96 11.30 -14.70
N VAL A 184 -6.06 10.99 -13.77
CA VAL A 184 -5.78 9.62 -13.35
C VAL A 184 -7.02 8.95 -12.75
N VAL A 185 -7.76 9.66 -11.90
CA VAL A 185 -9.02 9.15 -11.32
C VAL A 185 -10.07 8.88 -12.40
N VAL A 186 -10.18 9.72 -13.42
CA VAL A 186 -11.11 9.46 -14.53
C VAL A 186 -10.68 8.22 -15.32
N ILE A 187 -9.41 8.13 -15.71
CA ILE A 187 -8.88 6.99 -16.48
C ILE A 187 -9.04 5.68 -15.70
N LEU A 188 -8.57 5.64 -14.45
CA LEU A 188 -8.66 4.44 -13.61
C LEU A 188 -10.10 4.14 -13.20
N GLY A 189 -10.91 5.17 -12.99
CA GLY A 189 -12.33 5.03 -12.71
C GLY A 189 -13.07 4.40 -13.88
N SER A 190 -12.82 4.84 -15.11
CA SER A 190 -13.40 4.23 -16.31
C SER A 190 -12.93 2.79 -16.54
N LEU A 191 -11.62 2.53 -16.38
CA LEU A 191 -11.06 1.18 -16.51
C LEU A 191 -11.61 0.22 -15.46
N GLY A 192 -11.68 0.64 -14.20
CA GLY A 192 -12.23 -0.19 -13.13
C GLY A 192 -13.74 -0.42 -13.28
N ALA A 193 -14.50 0.60 -13.72
CA ALA A 193 -15.93 0.43 -14.01
C ALA A 193 -16.15 -0.55 -15.16
N PHE A 194 -15.35 -0.47 -16.22
CA PHE A 194 -15.38 -1.43 -17.31
C PHE A 194 -15.04 -2.84 -16.83
N GLY A 195 -13.98 -2.99 -16.01
CA GLY A 195 -13.60 -4.29 -15.44
C GLY A 195 -14.68 -4.88 -14.54
N ALA A 196 -15.34 -4.08 -13.70
CA ALA A 196 -16.44 -4.51 -12.86
C ALA A 196 -17.68 -4.93 -13.69
N LEU A 197 -17.98 -4.19 -14.76
CA LEU A 197 -19.06 -4.52 -15.69
C LEU A 197 -18.77 -5.82 -16.46
N ALA A 198 -17.55 -5.97 -16.98
CA ALA A 198 -17.12 -7.19 -17.65
C ALA A 198 -17.18 -8.39 -16.70
N THR A 199 -16.76 -8.23 -15.45
CA THR A 199 -16.84 -9.27 -14.41
C THR A 199 -18.30 -9.66 -14.16
N LYS A 200 -19.21 -8.69 -14.07
CA LYS A 200 -20.64 -8.98 -13.90
C LYS A 200 -21.22 -9.87 -15.03
N ILE A 201 -20.68 -9.76 -16.24
CA ILE A 201 -21.13 -10.53 -17.41
C ILE A 201 -20.47 -11.91 -17.45
N VAL A 202 -19.17 -12.00 -17.16
CA VAL A 202 -18.36 -13.21 -17.37
C VAL A 202 -18.27 -14.10 -16.12
N ALA A 203 -18.19 -13.49 -14.93
CA ALA A 203 -18.03 -14.16 -13.64
C ALA A 203 -18.81 -13.40 -12.55
N PRO A 204 -20.15 -13.44 -12.58
CA PRO A 204 -21.03 -12.62 -11.73
C PRO A 204 -20.78 -12.81 -10.22
N GLU A 205 -20.35 -13.99 -9.79
CA GLU A 205 -19.95 -14.32 -8.41
C GLU A 205 -18.80 -13.44 -7.88
N HIS A 206 -18.01 -12.82 -8.77
CA HIS A 206 -16.90 -11.94 -8.42
C HIS A 206 -17.22 -10.45 -8.59
N THR A 207 -18.49 -10.10 -8.83
CA THR A 207 -18.91 -8.70 -9.04
C THR A 207 -18.58 -7.82 -7.83
N VAL A 208 -18.90 -8.26 -6.61
CA VAL A 208 -18.65 -7.48 -5.39
C VAL A 208 -17.14 -7.26 -5.18
N PRO A 209 -16.28 -8.31 -5.20
CA PRO A 209 -14.83 -8.12 -5.24
C PRO A 209 -14.36 -7.14 -6.32
N ALA A 210 -14.83 -7.27 -7.56
CA ALA A 210 -14.41 -6.39 -8.66
C ALA A 210 -14.81 -4.92 -8.43
N VAL A 211 -15.99 -4.66 -7.85
CA VAL A 211 -16.40 -3.31 -7.45
C VAL A 211 -15.47 -2.77 -6.36
N ILE A 212 -15.10 -3.57 -5.36
CA ILE A 212 -14.16 -3.13 -4.32
C ILE A 212 -12.79 -2.80 -4.92
N VAL A 213 -12.28 -3.62 -5.86
CA VAL A 213 -11.03 -3.34 -6.57
C VAL A 213 -11.12 -2.04 -7.37
N TRP A 214 -12.25 -1.78 -8.02
CA TRP A 214 -12.48 -0.52 -8.72
C TRP A 214 -12.40 0.69 -7.77
N LEU A 215 -13.09 0.64 -6.63
CA LEU A 215 -13.02 1.69 -5.62
C LEU A 215 -11.59 1.85 -5.08
N TRP A 216 -10.90 0.73 -4.87
CA TRP A 216 -9.54 0.69 -4.37
C TRP A 216 -8.54 1.31 -5.35
N LEU A 217 -8.68 1.07 -6.66
CA LEU A 217 -7.82 1.68 -7.68
C LEU A 217 -7.85 3.21 -7.61
N ILE A 218 -9.05 3.78 -7.46
CA ILE A 218 -9.24 5.23 -7.34
C ILE A 218 -8.61 5.72 -6.02
N ALA A 219 -8.92 5.05 -4.91
CA ALA A 219 -8.42 5.39 -3.59
C ALA A 219 -6.89 5.33 -3.50
N SER A 220 -6.27 4.31 -4.10
CA SER A 220 -4.82 4.10 -4.07
C SER A 220 -4.09 5.14 -4.90
N ALA A 221 -4.59 5.45 -6.10
CA ALA A 221 -4.03 6.52 -6.92
C ALA A 221 -4.14 7.89 -6.21
N ALA A 222 -5.30 8.18 -5.61
CA ALA A 222 -5.51 9.39 -4.83
C ALA A 222 -4.60 9.46 -3.60
N GLY A 223 -4.47 8.36 -2.87
CA GLY A 223 -3.60 8.24 -1.70
C GLY A 223 -2.15 8.47 -2.04
N ALA A 224 -1.64 7.83 -3.09
CA ALA A 224 -0.24 7.96 -3.49
C ALA A 224 0.09 9.37 -4.00
N VAL A 225 -0.78 10.01 -4.81
CA VAL A 225 -0.57 11.41 -5.22
C VAL A 225 -0.66 12.36 -4.03
N ALA A 226 -1.66 12.19 -3.16
CA ALA A 226 -1.84 13.02 -1.97
C ALA A 226 -0.68 12.88 -0.98
N GLN A 227 -0.11 11.69 -0.82
CA GLN A 227 1.07 11.46 0.00
C GLN A 227 2.27 12.25 -0.51
N ARG A 228 2.55 12.22 -1.82
CA ARG A 228 3.63 13.00 -2.42
C ARG A 228 3.44 14.51 -2.26
N LEU A 229 2.22 14.99 -2.48
CA LEU A 229 1.89 16.39 -2.24
C LEU A 229 2.01 16.78 -0.77
N ALA A 230 1.60 15.90 0.14
CA ALA A 230 1.75 16.14 1.57
C ALA A 230 3.22 16.21 1.99
N PHE A 231 4.09 15.35 1.45
CA PHE A 231 5.53 15.42 1.72
C PHE A 231 6.18 16.71 1.22
N ARG A 232 5.67 17.28 0.12
CA ARG A 232 6.21 18.51 -0.47
C ARG A 232 5.63 19.80 0.15
N PHE A 233 4.32 19.85 0.37
CA PHE A 233 3.60 21.10 0.65
C PHE A 233 3.05 21.21 2.08
N LEU A 234 3.02 20.12 2.85
CA LEU A 234 2.52 20.15 4.22
C LEU A 234 3.65 20.03 5.25
N PRO A 235 3.51 20.66 6.42
CA PRO A 235 4.38 20.39 7.55
C PRO A 235 4.30 18.91 7.97
N PRO A 236 5.41 18.28 8.40
CA PRO A 236 5.43 16.87 8.86
C PRO A 236 4.46 16.53 10.00
N SER A 237 3.91 17.54 10.69
CA SER A 237 2.90 17.36 11.74
C SER A 237 1.53 16.91 11.19
N PHE A 238 1.13 17.35 9.98
CA PHE A 238 -0.17 17.02 9.39
C PHE A 238 -0.29 15.56 8.97
N SER A 239 0.83 15.00 8.53
CA SER A 239 0.90 13.61 8.09
C SER A 239 0.86 12.62 9.28
N ARG A 240 0.89 13.09 10.54
CA ARG A 240 0.59 12.28 11.74
C ARG A 240 -0.84 11.76 11.78
N ILE A 241 -1.80 12.50 11.20
CA ILE A 241 -3.22 12.12 11.17
C ILE A 241 -3.40 10.78 10.44
N THR A 242 -2.55 10.50 9.44
CA THR A 242 -2.59 9.24 8.69
C THR A 242 -2.03 8.03 9.43
N ILE A 243 -1.25 8.24 10.50
CA ILE A 243 -0.64 7.13 11.26
C ILE A 243 -1.71 6.30 11.99
N ALA A 244 -2.78 6.95 12.45
CA ALA A 244 -3.86 6.28 13.19
C ALA A 244 -4.77 5.42 12.30
N VAL A 245 -4.77 5.66 10.97
CA VAL A 245 -5.65 4.95 10.03
C VAL A 245 -5.41 3.44 10.07
N VAL A 246 -4.14 3.03 9.97
CA VAL A 246 -3.79 1.61 9.88
C VAL A 246 -4.11 0.86 11.18
N PRO A 247 -3.75 1.33 12.39
CA PRO A 247 -4.16 0.69 13.64
C PRO A 247 -5.68 0.57 13.79
N VAL A 248 -6.45 1.60 13.44
CA VAL A 248 -7.92 1.56 13.50
C VAL A 248 -8.46 0.46 12.59
N ILE A 249 -7.95 0.35 11.37
CA ILE A 249 -8.35 -0.71 10.43
C ILE A 249 -7.91 -2.09 10.93
N VAL A 250 -6.69 -2.23 11.45
CA VAL A 250 -6.18 -3.49 12.02
C VAL A 250 -7.09 -3.97 13.15
N VAL A 251 -7.43 -3.08 14.09
CA VAL A 251 -8.39 -3.39 15.18
C VAL A 251 -9.75 -3.76 14.59
N GLY A 252 -10.23 -3.04 13.59
CA GLY A 252 -11.46 -3.38 12.87
C GLY A 252 -11.42 -4.78 12.26
N VAL A 253 -10.32 -5.17 11.62
CA VAL A 253 -10.11 -6.53 11.09
C VAL A 253 -10.12 -7.56 12.23
N MET A 254 -9.38 -7.32 13.31
CA MET A 254 -9.32 -8.23 14.47
C MET A 254 -10.68 -8.44 15.15
N VAL A 255 -11.51 -7.39 15.23
CA VAL A 255 -12.88 -7.52 15.73
C VAL A 255 -13.76 -8.25 14.71
N SER A 256 -13.57 -7.98 13.43
CA SER A 256 -14.34 -8.61 12.36
C SER A 256 -14.16 -10.12 12.30
N THR A 257 -13.00 -10.67 12.70
CA THR A 257 -12.76 -12.12 12.68
C THR A 257 -13.70 -12.91 13.60
N GLN A 258 -14.39 -12.24 14.53
CA GLN A 258 -15.36 -12.87 15.43
C GLN A 258 -16.72 -13.12 14.76
N TRP A 259 -16.93 -12.59 13.56
CA TRP A 259 -18.20 -12.65 12.83
C TRP A 259 -18.16 -13.73 11.75
N ALA A 260 -19.28 -14.43 11.56
CA ALA A 260 -19.38 -15.54 10.61
C ALA A 260 -19.19 -15.11 9.14
N GLY A 261 -19.49 -13.84 8.80
CA GLY A 261 -19.30 -13.28 7.46
C GLY A 261 -17.86 -12.88 7.12
N PHE A 262 -16.91 -12.99 8.05
CA PHE A 262 -15.52 -12.59 7.78
C PHE A 262 -14.89 -13.43 6.67
N GLY A 263 -14.45 -12.76 5.60
CA GLY A 263 -13.89 -13.42 4.43
C GLY A 263 -13.21 -12.46 3.47
N LEU A 264 -13.17 -12.85 2.18
CA LEU A 264 -12.49 -12.10 1.12
C LEU A 264 -12.95 -10.64 1.02
N VAL A 265 -14.26 -10.39 1.10
CA VAL A 265 -14.85 -9.05 0.97
C VAL A 265 -14.38 -8.13 2.09
N ALA A 266 -14.45 -8.58 3.35
CA ALA A 266 -13.98 -7.83 4.51
C ALA A 266 -12.49 -7.48 4.38
N LEU A 267 -11.65 -8.42 3.95
CA LEU A 267 -10.22 -8.16 3.74
C LEU A 267 -9.97 -7.17 2.60
N LEU A 268 -10.65 -7.31 1.45
CA LEU A 268 -10.52 -6.37 0.34
C LEU A 268 -10.91 -4.95 0.75
N CYS A 269 -12.02 -4.81 1.50
CA CYS A 269 -12.43 -3.53 2.05
C CYS A 269 -11.40 -2.97 3.03
N ALA A 270 -10.81 -3.80 3.90
CA ALA A 270 -9.79 -3.36 4.85
C ALA A 270 -8.56 -2.78 4.14
N TYR A 271 -8.02 -3.47 3.13
CA TYR A 271 -6.90 -2.95 2.35
C TYR A 271 -7.28 -1.66 1.60
N ALA A 272 -8.45 -1.64 0.96
CA ALA A 272 -8.92 -0.47 0.23
C ALA A 272 -9.16 0.75 1.13
N LEU A 273 -9.62 0.53 2.37
CA LEU A 273 -9.85 1.59 3.35
C LEU A 273 -8.57 2.23 3.85
N VAL A 274 -7.47 1.49 3.93
CA VAL A 274 -6.17 2.08 4.30
C VAL A 274 -5.83 3.19 3.33
N ASP A 275 -5.98 2.92 2.03
CA ASP A 275 -5.72 3.90 0.98
C ASP A 275 -6.79 5.01 0.95
N ALA A 276 -8.08 4.64 1.03
CA ALA A 276 -9.19 5.59 0.94
C ALA A 276 -9.18 6.59 2.10
N ALA A 277 -9.10 6.12 3.35
CA ALA A 277 -9.07 6.97 4.52
C ALA A 277 -7.80 7.84 4.56
N THR A 278 -6.64 7.27 4.20
CA THR A 278 -5.40 8.05 4.09
C THR A 278 -5.51 9.15 3.03
N SER A 279 -6.06 8.82 1.85
CA SER A 279 -6.26 9.79 0.77
C SER A 279 -7.22 10.91 1.18
N PHE A 280 -8.32 10.58 1.84
CA PHE A 280 -9.32 11.53 2.34
C PHE A 280 -8.70 12.55 3.29
N LEU A 281 -7.98 12.07 4.32
CA LEU A 281 -7.37 12.92 5.34
C LEU A 281 -6.28 13.83 4.76
N LEU A 282 -5.47 13.32 3.83
CA LEU A 282 -4.43 14.11 3.18
C LEU A 282 -5.00 15.14 2.20
N LEU A 283 -5.98 14.77 1.38
CA LEU A 283 -6.61 15.69 0.43
C LEU A 283 -7.43 16.77 1.13
N LEU A 284 -8.05 16.44 2.27
CA LEU A 284 -8.69 17.42 3.15
C LEU A 284 -7.66 18.44 3.67
N SER A 285 -6.50 17.95 4.12
CA SER A 285 -5.39 18.80 4.60
C SER A 285 -4.78 19.68 3.50
N LEU A 286 -4.72 19.16 2.27
CA LEU A 286 -4.27 19.87 1.07
C LEU A 286 -5.34 20.81 0.49
N LYS A 287 -6.53 20.89 1.11
CA LYS A 287 -7.66 21.75 0.71
C LYS A 287 -8.27 21.46 -0.67
N ASP A 288 -8.04 20.27 -1.26
CA ASP A 288 -8.77 19.85 -2.47
C ASP A 288 -10.13 19.27 -2.10
N ARG A 289 -11.12 20.15 -1.92
CA ARG A 289 -12.48 19.78 -1.50
C ARG A 289 -13.13 18.74 -2.41
N ARG A 290 -12.88 18.80 -3.73
CA ARG A 290 -13.53 17.89 -4.69
C ARG A 290 -13.01 16.47 -4.52
N MET A 291 -11.69 16.30 -4.47
CA MET A 291 -11.10 14.98 -4.30
C MET A 291 -11.24 14.46 -2.88
N SER A 292 -11.28 15.34 -1.87
CA SER A 292 -11.64 14.98 -0.49
C SER A 292 -13.07 14.43 -0.40
N LEU A 293 -14.06 15.08 -1.03
CA LEU A 293 -15.43 14.56 -1.06
C LEU A 293 -15.51 13.20 -1.76
N LEU A 294 -14.84 13.05 -2.90
CA LEU A 294 -14.81 11.78 -3.62
C LEU A 294 -14.22 10.66 -2.75
N THR A 295 -13.03 10.86 -2.20
CA THR A 295 -12.33 9.86 -1.37
C THR A 295 -13.01 9.60 -0.03
N GLY A 296 -13.67 10.61 0.55
CA GLY A 296 -14.57 10.44 1.69
C GLY A 296 -15.78 9.57 1.33
N GLY A 297 -16.39 9.79 0.16
CA GLY A 297 -17.44 8.93 -0.38
C GLY A 297 -16.97 7.48 -0.57
N LEU A 298 -15.79 7.27 -1.19
CA LEU A 298 -15.20 5.94 -1.33
C LEU A 298 -14.98 5.26 0.03
N THR A 299 -14.47 6.01 1.02
CA THR A 299 -14.26 5.51 2.39
C THR A 299 -15.60 5.04 2.99
N MET A 300 -16.64 5.86 2.91
CA MET A 300 -17.97 5.50 3.42
C MET A 300 -18.57 4.30 2.70
N SER A 301 -18.43 4.22 1.37
CA SER A 301 -18.89 3.06 0.59
C SER A 301 -18.16 1.77 0.99
N LEU A 302 -16.84 1.82 1.17
CA LEU A 302 -16.05 0.66 1.58
C LEU A 302 -16.38 0.22 3.02
N VAL A 303 -16.61 1.15 3.94
CA VAL A 303 -17.11 0.83 5.29
C VAL A 303 -18.48 0.17 5.22
N ALA A 304 -19.40 0.71 4.42
CA ALA A 304 -20.74 0.14 4.26
C ALA A 304 -20.69 -1.29 3.68
N ILE A 305 -19.86 -1.53 2.65
CA ILE A 305 -19.68 -2.86 2.07
C ILE A 305 -19.06 -3.82 3.08
N TRP A 306 -18.04 -3.38 3.85
CA TRP A 306 -17.45 -4.21 4.90
C TRP A 306 -18.49 -4.59 5.94
N VAL A 307 -19.18 -3.62 6.54
CA VAL A 307 -20.17 -3.87 7.60
C VAL A 307 -21.30 -4.78 7.09
N ALA A 308 -21.77 -4.59 5.85
CA ALA A 308 -22.80 -5.44 5.25
C ALA A 308 -22.32 -6.86 4.92
N SER A 309 -21.00 -7.09 4.89
CA SER A 309 -20.40 -8.41 4.60
C SER A 309 -20.12 -9.25 5.84
N LEU A 310 -20.19 -8.67 7.05
CA LEU A 310 -19.98 -9.34 8.33
C LEU A 310 -21.26 -9.99 8.84
#